data_AF-A0A177WFN2-F1
#
_entry.id   AF-A0A177WFN2-F1
#
_cell.length_a   1.000
_cell.length_b   1.000
_cell.length_c   1.000
_cell.angle_alpha   90.00
_cell.angle_beta   90.00
_cell.angle_gamma   90.00
#
_symmetry.space_group_name_H-M   'P 1'
#
loop_
_entity.id
_entity.type
_entity.pdbx_description
1 polymer ?
#
loop_
_entity_poly.entity_id
_entity_poly.type
_entity_poly.pdbx_seq_one_letter_code
_entity_poly.pdbx_strand_id
1 'polypeptide(L)'
;MAFPGGKAESGESDQQATERETLEEIGLDLQSSAFKYLGVLDDREIRSPITRTRILVLTCRVYLQTVSETPPIVLSPKEVADIYWVDIKVFLNALTQPSSLPPWRCLKVDIITPRTMNTKLLQAIQPVLRMAVGHCLYAGVIVPSAPPEVLPIWGMTLWLTSDVLALAIGCPVNGTNVLATRATGIYSMFDIHWCMWISTLGRYPRRVFVDQNVPSIGMATHHAVAVSVIFSAAWKVILISQMIRYTPRFVGWLRSSL
;
A
#
# COMPACT_ATOMS: atom_id res chain seq x y z
N MET A 1 -4.42 -7.60 -6.22
CA MET A 1 -4.64 -7.27 -7.63
C MET A 1 -3.50 -6.42 -8.11
N ALA A 2 -2.99 -6.70 -9.30
CA ALA A 2 -1.92 -6.00 -9.96
C ALA A 2 -2.21 -5.96 -11.47
N PHE A 3 -1.50 -5.11 -12.20
CA PHE A 3 -1.43 -5.22 -13.65
C PHE A 3 -0.51 -6.38 -14.03
N PRO A 4 -0.68 -6.99 -15.22
CA PRO A 4 0.24 -8.00 -15.71
C PRO A 4 1.67 -7.47 -15.78
N GLY A 5 2.65 -8.32 -15.53
CA GLY A 5 4.05 -7.96 -15.62
C GLY A 5 4.95 -8.65 -14.61
N GLY A 6 6.25 -8.63 -14.90
CA GLY A 6 7.25 -9.31 -14.09
C GLY A 6 8.64 -8.70 -14.20
N LYS A 7 9.64 -9.54 -14.06
CA LYS A 7 11.03 -9.11 -13.98
C LYS A 7 11.66 -9.16 -15.38
N ALA A 8 12.23 -8.04 -15.81
CA ALA A 8 13.01 -7.99 -17.06
C ALA A 8 14.18 -9.00 -17.04
N GLU A 9 14.35 -9.71 -18.15
CA GLU A 9 15.46 -10.64 -18.34
C GLU A 9 16.73 -9.94 -18.85
N SER A 10 17.86 -10.65 -18.80
CA SER A 10 19.13 -10.10 -19.28
C SER A 10 19.09 -9.87 -20.79
N GLY A 11 19.28 -8.62 -21.21
CA GLY A 11 19.27 -8.24 -22.63
C GLY A 11 17.89 -7.86 -23.17
N GLU A 12 16.85 -7.92 -22.33
CA GLU A 12 15.49 -7.51 -22.65
C GLU A 12 15.27 -6.03 -22.30
N SER A 13 14.55 -5.29 -23.13
CA SER A 13 14.05 -3.95 -22.77
C SER A 13 12.81 -4.04 -21.87
N ASP A 14 12.55 -3.03 -21.04
CA ASP A 14 11.37 -3.06 -20.14
C ASP A 14 10.03 -3.20 -20.90
N GLN A 15 9.97 -2.72 -22.15
CA GLN A 15 8.79 -2.89 -23.00
C GLN A 15 8.63 -4.36 -23.41
N GLN A 16 9.70 -5.00 -23.88
CA GLN A 16 9.68 -6.42 -24.23
C GLN A 16 9.31 -7.27 -23.01
N ALA A 17 9.85 -6.95 -21.83
CA ALA A 17 9.49 -7.63 -20.58
C ALA A 17 7.99 -7.50 -20.30
N THR A 18 7.41 -6.31 -20.47
CA THR A 18 5.97 -6.12 -20.27
C THR A 18 5.14 -6.95 -21.25
N GLU A 19 5.53 -6.98 -22.52
CA GLU A 19 4.83 -7.72 -23.58
C GLU A 19 4.92 -9.23 -23.37
N ARG A 20 6.11 -9.75 -23.04
CA ARG A 20 6.33 -11.16 -22.73
C ARG A 20 5.54 -11.61 -21.51
N GLU A 21 5.68 -10.89 -20.39
CA GLU A 21 5.00 -11.25 -19.12
C GLU A 21 3.47 -11.18 -19.28
N THR A 22 2.95 -10.18 -20.01
CA THR A 22 1.50 -10.10 -20.28
C THR A 22 1.02 -11.31 -21.12
N LEU A 23 1.81 -11.72 -22.11
CA LEU A 23 1.50 -12.89 -22.92
C LEU A 23 1.57 -14.18 -22.09
N GLU A 24 2.57 -14.33 -21.23
CA GLU A 24 2.77 -15.51 -20.37
C GLU A 24 1.69 -15.63 -19.29
N GLU A 25 1.35 -14.53 -18.61
CA GLU A 25 0.41 -14.55 -17.49
C GLU A 25 -1.05 -14.69 -17.92
N ILE A 26 -1.43 -14.02 -19.01
CA ILE A 26 -2.85 -13.84 -19.39
C ILE A 26 -3.16 -14.10 -20.88
N GLY A 27 -2.17 -14.47 -21.68
CA GLY A 27 -2.36 -14.83 -23.09
C GLY A 27 -2.64 -13.65 -24.03
N LEU A 28 -2.54 -12.40 -23.55
CA LEU A 28 -2.77 -11.22 -24.38
C LEU A 28 -1.49 -10.80 -25.11
N ASP A 29 -1.52 -10.93 -26.44
CA ASP A 29 -0.44 -10.44 -27.31
C ASP A 29 -0.57 -8.93 -27.55
N LEU A 30 0.20 -8.15 -26.78
CA LEU A 30 0.30 -6.70 -26.89
C LEU A 30 1.00 -6.21 -28.17
N GLN A 31 1.72 -7.08 -28.88
CA GLN A 31 2.36 -6.75 -30.16
C GLN A 31 1.40 -6.92 -31.34
N SER A 32 0.26 -7.56 -31.13
CA SER A 32 -0.77 -7.72 -32.16
C SER A 32 -1.40 -6.39 -32.56
N SER A 33 -2.01 -6.35 -33.75
CA SER A 33 -2.74 -5.17 -34.25
C SER A 33 -3.93 -4.72 -33.40
N ALA A 34 -4.36 -5.56 -32.43
CA ALA A 34 -5.42 -5.26 -31.48
C ALA A 34 -5.01 -4.24 -30.41
N PHE A 35 -3.71 -3.97 -30.27
CA PHE A 35 -3.17 -3.04 -29.29
C PHE A 35 -2.23 -2.02 -29.93
N LYS A 36 -2.17 -0.84 -29.32
CA LYS A 36 -1.26 0.23 -29.69
C LYS A 36 -0.55 0.74 -28.45
N TYR A 37 0.78 0.69 -28.46
CA TYR A 37 1.58 1.29 -27.41
C TYR A 37 1.38 2.81 -27.37
N LEU A 38 1.02 3.33 -26.19
CA LEU A 38 0.81 4.77 -25.96
C LEU A 38 2.03 5.44 -25.34
N GLY A 39 2.78 4.73 -24.51
CA GLY A 39 3.93 5.29 -23.80
C GLY A 39 4.17 4.66 -22.43
N VAL A 40 4.92 5.38 -21.61
CA VAL A 40 5.41 4.93 -20.30
C VAL A 40 5.01 5.93 -19.22
N LEU A 41 4.70 5.43 -18.03
CA LEU A 41 4.54 6.26 -16.83
C LEU A 41 5.88 6.47 -16.13
N ASP A 42 5.97 7.49 -15.29
CA ASP A 42 7.17 7.74 -14.49
C ASP A 42 7.57 6.52 -13.66
N ASP A 43 8.85 6.19 -13.71
CA ASP A 43 9.43 5.08 -12.95
C ASP A 43 9.21 5.26 -11.45
N ARG A 44 8.87 4.16 -10.78
CA ARG A 44 8.66 4.12 -9.33
C ARG A 44 9.78 3.33 -8.68
N GLU A 45 10.67 4.04 -8.00
CA GLU A 45 11.70 3.40 -7.19
C GLU A 45 11.11 2.90 -5.87
N ILE A 46 11.18 1.58 -5.64
CA ILE A 46 10.80 0.96 -4.38
C ILE A 46 12.08 0.70 -3.59
N ARG A 47 12.18 1.36 -2.46
CA ARG A 47 13.31 1.23 -1.53
C ARG A 47 12.91 0.42 -0.30
N SER A 48 13.88 -0.28 0.26
CA SER A 48 13.75 -0.91 1.57
C SER A 48 13.40 0.16 2.61
N PRO A 49 12.32 -0.02 3.39
CA PRO A 49 11.97 0.95 4.43
C PRO A 49 13.12 1.18 5.41
N ILE A 50 13.87 0.13 5.78
CA ILE A 50 14.88 0.22 6.83
C ILE A 50 16.22 0.68 6.26
N THR A 51 16.73 -0.01 5.26
CA THR A 51 18.10 0.18 4.75
C THR A 51 18.20 1.24 3.66
N ARG A 52 17.07 1.73 3.13
CA ARG A 52 16.98 2.63 1.95
C ARG A 52 17.63 2.10 0.67
N THR A 53 18.07 0.84 0.67
CA THR A 53 18.58 0.17 -0.53
C THR A 53 17.45 0.04 -1.53
N ARG A 54 17.72 0.40 -2.79
CA ARG A 54 16.80 0.15 -3.90
C ARG A 54 16.51 -1.34 -3.97
N ILE A 55 15.24 -1.72 -3.84
CA ILE A 55 14.79 -3.11 -3.96
C ILE A 55 14.45 -3.38 -5.41
N LEU A 56 13.62 -2.53 -6.01
CA LEU A 56 13.22 -2.63 -7.41
C LEU A 56 12.87 -1.26 -7.97
N VAL A 57 12.91 -1.13 -9.30
CA VAL A 57 12.22 -0.05 -10.01
C VAL A 57 11.08 -0.66 -10.80
N LEU A 58 9.90 -0.07 -10.63
CA LEU A 58 8.70 -0.44 -11.33
C LEU A 58 8.49 0.54 -12.47
N THR A 59 8.47 0.03 -13.68
CA THR A 59 8.20 0.77 -14.90
C THR A 59 6.88 0.26 -15.48
N CYS A 60 5.99 1.17 -15.88
CA CYS A 60 4.66 0.82 -16.35
C CYS A 60 4.46 1.30 -17.79
N ARG A 61 4.13 0.36 -18.68
CA ARG A 61 3.87 0.60 -20.09
C ARG A 61 2.36 0.63 -20.33
N VAL A 62 1.89 1.62 -21.08
CA VAL A 62 0.46 1.85 -21.32
C VAL A 62 0.13 1.49 -22.76
N TYR A 63 -0.90 0.65 -22.94
CA TYR A 63 -1.40 0.20 -24.23
C TYR A 63 -2.87 0.58 -24.39
N LEU A 64 -3.25 0.92 -25.62
CA LEU A 64 -4.63 1.13 -26.04
C LEU A 64 -5.11 -0.09 -26.83
N GLN A 65 -6.21 -0.70 -26.41
CA GLN A 65 -6.92 -1.65 -27.25
C GLN A 65 -7.64 -0.90 -28.39
N THR A 66 -7.37 -1.27 -29.62
CA THR A 66 -7.90 -0.63 -30.84
C THR A 66 -9.13 -1.35 -31.41
N VAL A 67 -9.36 -2.58 -30.97
CA VAL A 67 -10.50 -3.43 -31.35
C VAL A 67 -11.63 -3.34 -30.33
N SER A 68 -12.87 -3.56 -30.78
CA SER A 68 -14.07 -3.49 -29.93
C SER A 68 -14.14 -4.59 -28.89
N GLU A 69 -13.66 -5.78 -29.23
CA GLU A 69 -13.68 -6.96 -28.37
C GLU A 69 -12.25 -7.32 -27.98
N THR A 70 -12.04 -7.53 -26.68
CA THR A 70 -10.73 -7.98 -26.18
C THR A 70 -10.43 -9.36 -26.75
N PRO A 71 -9.22 -9.58 -27.32
CA PRO A 71 -8.78 -10.89 -27.78
C PRO A 71 -8.93 -11.96 -26.68
N PRO A 72 -9.06 -13.25 -27.04
CA PRO A 72 -9.21 -14.32 -26.07
C PRO A 72 -8.11 -14.32 -25.01
N ILE A 73 -8.52 -14.35 -23.75
CA ILE A 73 -7.63 -14.37 -22.58
C ILE A 73 -7.41 -15.84 -22.18
N VAL A 74 -6.16 -16.21 -21.93
CA VAL A 74 -5.77 -17.54 -21.46
C VAL A 74 -4.90 -17.39 -20.21
N LEU A 75 -5.48 -17.69 -19.05
CA LEU A 75 -4.78 -17.51 -17.76
C LEU A 75 -3.74 -18.60 -17.53
N SER A 76 -2.56 -18.20 -17.05
CA SER A 76 -1.61 -19.09 -16.41
C SER A 76 -2.07 -19.39 -14.97
N PRO A 77 -2.65 -20.57 -14.67
CA PRO A 77 -3.31 -20.83 -13.39
C PRO A 77 -2.35 -20.88 -12.19
N LYS A 78 -1.04 -20.93 -12.44
CA LYS A 78 -0.02 -20.90 -11.38
C LYS A 78 0.29 -19.49 -10.88
N GLU A 79 0.01 -18.48 -11.71
CA GLU A 79 0.41 -17.09 -11.47
C GLU A 79 -0.82 -16.19 -11.33
N VAL A 80 -1.84 -16.44 -12.15
CA VAL A 80 -3.05 -15.62 -12.22
C VAL A 80 -4.26 -16.45 -11.81
N ALA A 81 -4.88 -16.05 -10.70
CA ALA A 81 -6.09 -16.70 -10.19
C ALA A 81 -7.36 -16.24 -10.91
N ASP A 82 -7.45 -14.94 -11.26
CA ASP A 82 -8.61 -14.35 -11.91
C ASP A 82 -8.25 -13.01 -12.58
N ILE A 83 -9.10 -12.54 -13.50
CA ILE A 83 -8.96 -11.26 -14.21
C ILE A 83 -10.25 -10.45 -14.14
N TYR A 84 -10.08 -9.14 -13.95
CA TYR A 84 -11.19 -8.19 -13.92
C TYR A 84 -10.91 -7.00 -14.83
N TRP A 85 -11.83 -6.76 -15.76
CA TRP A 85 -11.97 -5.46 -16.41
C TRP A 85 -12.74 -4.52 -15.48
N VAL A 86 -12.20 -3.32 -15.27
CA VAL A 86 -12.80 -2.32 -14.36
C VAL A 86 -13.07 -1.05 -15.16
N ASP A 87 -14.33 -0.62 -15.21
CA ASP A 87 -14.70 0.64 -15.88
C ASP A 87 -14.01 1.83 -15.20
N ILE A 88 -13.39 2.70 -16.01
CA ILE A 88 -12.76 3.95 -15.56
C ILE A 88 -13.72 4.80 -14.70
N LYS A 89 -15.03 4.73 -14.96
CA LYS A 89 -16.07 5.40 -14.16
C LYS A 89 -16.04 5.02 -12.69
N VAL A 90 -15.63 3.80 -12.33
CA VAL A 90 -15.49 3.40 -10.91
C VAL A 90 -14.47 4.29 -10.21
N PHE A 91 -13.35 4.56 -10.87
CA PHE A 91 -12.29 5.41 -10.36
C PHE A 91 -12.66 6.90 -10.39
N LEU A 92 -13.38 7.36 -11.42
CA LEU A 92 -13.94 8.72 -11.46
C LEU A 92 -14.95 8.95 -10.33
N ASN A 93 -15.83 7.99 -10.06
CA ASN A 93 -16.78 8.07 -8.94
C ASN A 93 -16.03 8.15 -7.60
N ALA A 94 -14.97 7.35 -7.43
CA ALA A 94 -14.12 7.38 -6.24
C ALA A 94 -13.45 8.76 -6.01
N LEU A 95 -13.15 9.53 -7.07
CA LEU A 95 -12.66 10.92 -6.96
C LEU A 95 -13.72 11.91 -6.47
N THR A 96 -15.01 11.62 -6.66
CA THR A 96 -16.10 12.51 -6.22
C THR A 96 -16.60 12.18 -4.81
N GLN A 97 -16.43 10.93 -4.37
CA GLN A 97 -16.97 10.45 -3.10
C GLN A 97 -15.94 10.52 -1.97
N PRO A 98 -16.38 10.73 -0.71
CA PRO A 98 -15.51 10.64 0.46
C PRO A 98 -15.03 9.20 0.64
N SER A 99 -13.82 9.02 1.18
CA SER A 99 -13.19 7.71 1.40
C SER A 99 -13.91 6.82 2.43
N SER A 100 -14.93 7.35 3.11
CA SER A 100 -15.81 6.61 4.02
C SER A 100 -16.99 5.93 3.33
N LEU A 101 -17.24 6.21 2.06
CA LEU A 101 -18.35 5.66 1.28
C LEU A 101 -17.84 4.77 0.14
N PRO A 102 -18.66 3.80 -0.34
CA PRO A 102 -18.37 3.08 -1.57
C PRO A 102 -18.04 4.07 -2.71
N PRO A 103 -17.13 3.72 -3.65
CA PRO A 103 -16.48 2.42 -3.82
C PRO A 103 -15.24 2.21 -2.93
N TRP A 104 -14.97 3.09 -1.97
CA TRP A 104 -13.83 2.93 -1.08
C TRP A 104 -14.03 1.81 -0.06
N ARG A 105 -13.00 1.01 0.16
CA ARG A 105 -12.92 0.00 1.21
C ARG A 105 -11.63 0.14 2.00
N CYS A 106 -11.75 0.10 3.32
CA CYS A 106 -10.61 0.09 4.23
C CYS A 106 -9.95 -1.29 4.27
N LEU A 107 -8.63 -1.30 4.13
CA LEU A 107 -7.76 -2.45 4.23
C LEU A 107 -6.93 -2.36 5.50
N LYS A 108 -6.94 -3.43 6.30
CA LYS A 108 -6.13 -3.53 7.51
C LYS A 108 -4.90 -4.36 7.21
N VAL A 109 -3.72 -3.76 7.36
CA VAL A 109 -2.43 -4.43 7.16
C VAL A 109 -1.66 -4.38 8.47
N ASP A 110 -1.26 -5.53 8.99
CA ASP A 110 -0.43 -5.60 10.18
C ASP A 110 0.91 -4.89 9.94
N ILE A 111 1.30 -4.01 10.87
CA ILE A 111 2.61 -3.34 10.81
C ILE A 111 3.72 -4.38 11.00
N ILE A 112 3.50 -5.34 11.90
CA ILE A 112 4.41 -6.45 12.16
C ILE A 112 3.90 -7.69 11.43
N THR A 113 4.50 -7.99 10.28
CA THR A 113 4.20 -9.18 9.49
C THR A 113 5.06 -10.37 9.93
N PRO A 114 4.62 -11.63 9.77
CA PRO A 114 5.38 -12.80 10.22
C PRO A 114 6.74 -12.91 9.54
N ARG A 115 6.82 -12.44 8.29
CA ARG A 115 8.05 -12.41 7.48
C ARG A 115 9.12 -11.45 8.04
N THR A 116 8.78 -10.54 8.95
CA THR A 116 9.77 -9.64 9.58
C THR A 116 10.53 -10.28 10.74
N MET A 117 10.05 -11.41 11.28
CA MET A 117 10.60 -12.01 12.50
C MET A 117 11.38 -13.30 12.19
N ASN A 118 12.70 -13.20 12.17
CA ASN A 118 13.60 -14.29 11.80
C ASN A 118 13.92 -15.29 12.94
N THR A 119 13.52 -15.01 14.18
CA THR A 119 13.86 -15.87 15.34
C THR A 119 12.61 -16.41 16.02
N LYS A 120 12.70 -17.65 16.54
CA LYS A 120 11.59 -18.31 17.26
C LYS A 120 11.11 -17.50 18.48
N LEU A 121 12.03 -16.84 19.18
CA LEU A 121 11.70 -15.96 20.30
C LEU A 121 10.84 -14.77 19.84
N LEU A 122 11.23 -14.11 18.75
CA LEU A 122 10.49 -12.99 18.19
C LEU A 122 9.12 -13.41 17.66
N GLN A 123 9.02 -14.61 17.08
CA GLN A 123 7.75 -15.21 16.67
C GLN A 123 6.83 -15.49 17.86
N ALA A 124 7.37 -15.97 18.99
CA ALA A 124 6.59 -16.22 20.20
C ALA A 124 5.97 -14.94 20.79
N ILE A 125 6.69 -13.81 20.75
CA ILE A 125 6.18 -12.51 21.23
C ILE A 125 5.40 -11.73 20.17
N GLN A 126 5.34 -12.21 18.93
CA GLN A 126 4.71 -11.53 17.80
C GLN A 126 3.25 -11.11 18.06
N PRO A 127 2.37 -11.94 18.67
CA PRO A 127 0.99 -11.54 18.93
C PRO A 127 0.90 -10.34 19.87
N VAL A 128 1.76 -10.30 20.89
CA VAL A 128 1.83 -9.19 21.84
C VAL A 128 2.32 -7.92 21.15
N LEU A 129 3.35 -8.04 20.32
CA LEU A 129 3.87 -6.91 19.54
C LEU A 129 2.83 -6.37 18.55
N ARG A 130 2.08 -7.26 17.89
CA ARG A 130 0.97 -6.88 16.99
C ARG A 130 -0.13 -6.12 17.72
N MET A 131 -0.52 -6.59 18.90
CA MET A 131 -1.50 -5.89 19.73
C MET A 131 -0.99 -4.51 20.18
N ALA A 132 0.30 -4.41 20.53
CA ALA A 132 0.89 -3.15 20.95
C ALA A 132 1.00 -2.14 19.81
N VAL A 133 1.44 -2.57 18.62
CA VAL A 133 1.75 -1.69 17.48
C VAL A 133 0.53 -1.45 16.58
N GLY A 134 -0.41 -2.41 16.54
CA GLY A 134 -1.62 -2.34 15.74
C GLY A 134 -1.38 -2.51 14.23
N HIS A 135 -2.28 -1.90 13.47
CA HIS A 135 -2.38 -2.03 12.00
C HIS A 135 -2.18 -0.68 11.30
N CYS A 136 -1.79 -0.73 10.03
CA CYS A 136 -1.97 0.34 9.06
C CYS A 136 -3.30 0.14 8.32
N LEU A 137 -4.08 1.20 8.25
CA LEU A 137 -5.33 1.28 7.51
C LEU A 137 -5.07 1.93 6.16
N TYR A 138 -5.25 1.20 5.07
CA TYR A 138 -5.19 1.74 3.72
C TYR A 138 -6.60 1.87 3.15
N ALA A 139 -6.79 2.72 2.14
CA ALA A 139 -8.01 2.71 1.35
C ALA A 139 -7.73 2.09 -0.02
N GLY A 140 -8.67 1.31 -0.52
CA GLY A 140 -8.67 0.79 -1.89
C GLY A 140 -10.03 0.94 -2.53
N VAL A 141 -10.07 0.84 -3.85
CA VAL A 141 -11.30 0.94 -4.65
C VAL A 141 -11.83 -0.47 -4.94
N ILE A 142 -13.07 -0.74 -4.57
CA ILE A 142 -13.73 -2.03 -4.83
C ILE A 142 -13.93 -2.22 -6.33
N VAL A 143 -13.73 -3.44 -6.81
CA VAL A 143 -14.07 -3.84 -8.18
C VAL A 143 -15.50 -4.38 -8.20
N PRO A 144 -16.47 -3.72 -8.86
CA PRO A 144 -17.87 -4.09 -8.78
C PRO A 144 -18.18 -5.50 -9.30
N SER A 145 -17.41 -6.00 -10.28
CA SER A 145 -17.55 -7.32 -10.87
C SER A 145 -16.88 -8.44 -10.07
N ALA A 146 -16.05 -8.11 -9.09
CA ALA A 146 -15.28 -9.08 -8.34
C ALA A 146 -16.06 -9.60 -7.11
N PRO A 147 -15.89 -10.88 -6.73
CA PRO A 147 -16.42 -11.40 -5.48
C PRO A 147 -15.98 -10.59 -4.25
N PRO A 148 -16.79 -10.54 -3.17
CA PRO A 148 -16.47 -9.74 -1.97
C PRO A 148 -15.13 -10.08 -1.30
N GLU A 149 -14.67 -11.33 -1.45
CA GLU A 149 -13.42 -11.85 -0.90
C GLU A 149 -12.19 -11.25 -1.59
N VAL A 150 -12.32 -10.81 -2.84
CA VAL A 150 -11.21 -10.23 -3.62
C VAL A 150 -10.84 -8.90 -3.00
N LEU A 151 -9.58 -8.70 -2.64
CA LEU A 151 -9.07 -7.44 -2.10
C LEU A 151 -9.32 -6.28 -3.08
N PRO A 152 -9.63 -5.05 -2.62
CA PRO A 152 -9.89 -3.93 -3.52
C PRO A 152 -8.59 -3.52 -4.23
N ILE A 153 -8.64 -2.63 -5.23
CA ILE A 153 -7.43 -2.09 -5.87
C ILE A 153 -6.80 -1.06 -4.92
N TRP A 154 -5.57 -1.28 -4.51
CA TRP A 154 -4.86 -0.46 -3.52
C TRP A 154 -3.35 -0.43 -3.80
N GLY A 155 -2.62 0.36 -3.02
CA GLY A 155 -1.16 0.41 -3.09
C GLY A 155 -0.65 0.89 -4.45
N MET A 156 0.42 0.26 -4.94
CA MET A 156 1.07 0.66 -6.20
C MET A 156 0.15 0.55 -7.41
N THR A 157 -0.71 -0.45 -7.47
CA THR A 157 -1.66 -0.62 -8.59
C THR A 157 -2.67 0.52 -8.65
N LEU A 158 -3.23 0.93 -7.48
CA LEU A 158 -4.12 2.09 -7.43
C LEU A 158 -3.37 3.38 -7.75
N TRP A 159 -2.10 3.48 -7.35
CA TRP A 159 -1.28 4.64 -7.67
C TRP A 159 -1.03 4.76 -9.18
N LEU A 160 -0.58 3.70 -9.85
CA LEU A 160 -0.43 3.70 -11.31
C LEU A 160 -1.75 3.99 -12.03
N THR A 161 -2.86 3.41 -11.54
CA THR A 161 -4.21 3.73 -12.06
C THR A 161 -4.54 5.21 -11.90
N SER A 162 -4.18 5.81 -10.77
CA SER A 162 -4.36 7.23 -10.47
C SER A 162 -3.59 8.12 -11.45
N ASP A 163 -2.38 7.72 -11.83
CA ASP A 163 -1.53 8.49 -12.74
C ASP A 163 -2.10 8.46 -14.17
N VAL A 164 -2.47 7.27 -14.66
CA VAL A 164 -3.15 7.12 -15.96
C VAL A 164 -4.43 7.94 -15.99
N LEU A 165 -5.23 7.88 -14.92
CA LEU A 165 -6.48 8.63 -14.83
C LEU A 165 -6.23 10.14 -14.85
N ALA A 166 -5.24 10.63 -14.09
CA ALA A 166 -4.88 12.03 -14.06
C ALA A 166 -4.45 12.53 -15.45
N LEU A 167 -3.61 11.76 -16.15
CA LEU A 167 -3.20 12.07 -17.53
C LEU A 167 -4.40 12.07 -18.49
N ALA A 168 -5.31 11.10 -18.38
CA ALA A 168 -6.49 10.98 -19.23
C ALA A 168 -7.47 12.17 -19.08
N ILE A 169 -7.58 12.74 -17.88
CA ILE A 169 -8.45 13.90 -17.61
C ILE A 169 -7.71 15.26 -17.69
N GLY A 170 -6.43 15.26 -18.09
CA GLY A 170 -5.62 16.47 -18.20
C GLY A 170 -5.24 17.13 -16.86
N CYS A 171 -5.24 16.36 -15.77
CA CYS A 171 -4.81 16.81 -14.45
C CYS A 171 -3.33 16.49 -14.20
N PRO A 172 -2.61 17.33 -13.43
CA PRO A 172 -1.24 17.03 -13.04
C PRO A 172 -1.18 15.81 -12.12
N VAL A 173 -0.29 14.85 -12.44
CA VAL A 173 -0.12 13.57 -11.73
C VAL A 173 0.25 13.76 -10.26
N ASN A 174 1.02 14.80 -9.94
CA ASN A 174 1.43 15.14 -8.57
C ASN A 174 0.40 16.02 -7.82
N GLY A 175 -0.82 16.15 -8.34
CA GLY A 175 -1.87 16.95 -7.74
C GLY A 175 -2.40 16.37 -6.42
N THR A 176 -3.00 17.22 -5.59
CA THR A 176 -3.64 16.80 -4.33
C THR A 176 -4.98 16.06 -4.54
N ASN A 177 -5.56 16.18 -5.73
CA ASN A 177 -6.89 15.64 -6.09
C ASN A 177 -6.82 14.37 -6.93
N VAL A 178 -5.78 13.55 -6.77
CA VAL A 178 -5.66 12.25 -7.44
C VAL A 178 -6.07 11.12 -6.50
N LEU A 179 -6.39 9.93 -7.03
CA LEU A 179 -6.84 8.80 -6.19
C LEU A 179 -5.79 8.35 -5.19
N ALA A 180 -4.52 8.38 -5.61
CA ALA A 180 -3.40 7.95 -4.77
C ALA A 180 -3.30 8.76 -3.46
N THR A 181 -3.55 10.07 -3.49
CA THR A 181 -3.47 10.93 -2.29
C THR A 181 -4.62 10.70 -1.31
N ARG A 182 -5.73 10.12 -1.76
CA ARG A 182 -6.88 9.71 -0.94
C ARG A 182 -6.73 8.31 -0.35
N ALA A 183 -5.86 7.50 -0.95
CA ALA A 183 -5.59 6.12 -0.54
C ALA A 183 -4.45 5.96 0.48
N THR A 184 -3.87 7.07 0.95
CA THR A 184 -2.71 7.02 1.86
C THR A 184 -3.04 6.32 3.18
N GLY A 185 -2.12 5.46 3.64
CA GLY A 185 -2.31 4.70 4.86
C GLY A 185 -2.32 5.55 6.12
N ILE A 186 -3.04 5.11 7.15
CA ILE A 186 -3.16 5.74 8.46
C ILE A 186 -2.86 4.69 9.54
N TYR A 187 -2.04 5.00 10.55
CA TYR A 187 -1.84 4.09 11.69
C TYR A 187 -3.14 3.95 12.51
N SER A 188 -3.45 2.75 12.97
CA SER A 188 -4.58 2.53 13.89
C SER A 188 -4.31 3.07 15.29
N MET A 189 -3.04 3.03 15.72
CA MET A 189 -2.64 3.46 17.05
C MET A 189 -2.33 4.97 17.08
N PHE A 190 -3.04 5.69 17.95
CA PHE A 190 -2.92 7.14 18.07
C PHE A 190 -1.53 7.60 18.51
N ASP A 191 -0.87 6.84 19.39
CA ASP A 191 0.46 7.18 19.90
C ASP A 191 1.55 7.06 18.83
N ILE A 192 1.43 6.13 17.88
CA ILE A 192 2.34 6.06 16.72
C ILE A 192 2.24 7.33 15.87
N HIS A 193 1.03 7.89 15.71
CA HIS A 193 0.84 9.16 15.00
C HIS A 193 1.57 10.32 15.66
N TRP A 194 1.49 10.45 16.99
CA TRP A 194 2.20 11.51 17.70
C TRP A 194 3.71 11.36 17.59
N CYS A 195 4.22 10.15 17.78
CA CYS A 195 5.65 9.89 17.62
C CYS A 195 6.12 10.19 16.19
N MET A 196 5.34 9.81 15.18
CA MET A 196 5.65 10.11 13.78
C MET A 196 5.64 11.60 13.51
N TRP A 197 4.62 12.30 14.00
CA TRP A 197 4.47 13.74 13.81
C TRP A 197 5.61 14.51 14.49
N ILE A 198 5.99 14.13 15.71
CA ILE A 198 7.11 14.74 16.45
C ILE A 198 8.45 14.44 15.75
N SER A 199 8.73 13.17 15.44
CA SER A 199 10.01 12.76 14.82
C SER A 199 10.21 13.32 13.42
N THR A 200 9.13 13.70 12.73
CA THR A 200 9.15 14.31 11.41
C THR A 200 8.95 15.83 11.44
N LEU A 201 9.03 16.45 12.63
CA LEU A 201 8.90 17.90 12.87
C LEU A 201 7.62 18.48 12.25
N GLY A 202 6.51 17.77 12.40
CA GLY A 202 5.19 18.21 11.99
C GLY A 202 4.87 18.08 10.50
N ARG A 203 5.78 17.54 9.69
CA ARG A 203 5.64 17.51 8.22
C ARG A 203 4.69 16.44 7.69
N TYR A 204 4.52 15.34 8.42
CA TYR A 204 3.68 14.22 8.00
C TYR A 204 2.50 14.01 8.96
N PRO A 205 1.39 14.73 8.77
CA PRO A 205 0.18 14.48 9.53
C PRO A 205 -0.46 13.17 9.05
N ARG A 206 -0.28 12.09 9.82
CA ARG A 206 -1.08 10.85 9.78
C ARG A 206 -1.00 9.95 8.54
N ARG A 207 -0.10 10.22 7.58
CA ARG A 207 -0.03 9.47 6.30
C ARG A 207 1.23 8.61 6.19
N VAL A 208 1.06 7.34 5.83
CA VAL A 208 2.12 6.32 5.71
C VAL A 208 2.90 6.42 4.40
N PHE A 209 2.28 6.95 3.34
CA PHE A 209 2.91 7.23 2.06
C PHE A 209 2.84 8.73 1.80
N VAL A 210 3.87 9.45 2.23
CA VAL A 210 4.07 10.81 1.77
C VAL A 210 5.37 10.85 0.99
N ASP A 211 5.18 11.11 -0.30
CA ASP A 211 6.14 11.58 -1.29
C ASP A 211 7.62 11.38 -0.94
N GLN A 212 8.23 10.34 -1.54
CA GLN A 212 9.68 10.10 -1.42
C GLN A 212 10.51 11.25 -2.02
N ASN A 213 9.89 12.16 -2.78
CA ASN A 213 10.57 13.24 -3.48
C ASN A 213 10.70 14.53 -2.66
N VAL A 214 10.12 14.61 -1.46
CA VAL A 214 10.32 15.79 -0.58
C VAL A 214 11.48 15.50 0.39
N PRO A 215 12.64 16.18 0.25
CA PRO A 215 13.76 15.97 1.16
C PRO A 215 13.36 16.30 2.61
N SER A 216 13.56 15.34 3.51
CA SER A 216 13.33 15.50 4.94
C SER A 216 14.38 16.45 5.54
N ILE A 217 13.93 17.53 6.18
CA ILE A 217 14.81 18.47 6.92
C ILE A 217 15.17 17.90 8.32
N GLY A 218 14.53 16.79 8.73
CA GLY A 218 14.77 16.09 9.99
C GLY A 218 15.03 14.59 9.79
N MET A 219 14.58 13.77 10.74
CA MET A 219 14.75 12.32 10.64
C MET A 219 14.05 11.79 9.38
N ALA A 220 14.76 10.94 8.64
CA ALA A 220 14.23 10.20 7.50
C ALA A 220 12.88 9.55 7.86
N THR A 221 11.85 9.71 7.02
CA THR A 221 10.47 9.26 7.30
C THR A 221 10.41 7.81 7.78
N HIS A 222 11.21 6.92 7.19
CA HIS A 222 11.24 5.52 7.61
C HIS A 222 11.92 5.26 8.96
N HIS A 223 12.96 6.04 9.31
CA HIS A 223 13.58 5.95 10.63
C HIS A 223 12.60 6.47 11.70
N ALA A 224 11.88 7.55 11.38
CA ALA A 224 10.78 8.04 12.20
C ALA A 224 9.71 6.96 12.43
N VAL A 225 9.34 6.17 11.41
CA VAL A 225 8.40 5.04 11.57
C VAL A 225 8.94 4.01 12.53
N ALA A 226 10.18 3.56 12.34
CA ALA A 226 10.80 2.55 13.20
C ALA A 226 10.87 3.03 14.66
N VAL A 227 11.35 4.26 14.89
CA VAL A 227 11.42 4.88 16.22
C VAL A 227 10.03 5.00 16.85
N SER A 228 9.03 5.43 16.08
CA SER A 228 7.66 5.61 16.58
C SER A 228 7.03 4.29 17.00
N VAL A 229 7.24 3.23 16.22
CA VAL A 229 6.77 1.88 16.54
C VAL A 229 7.45 1.34 17.80
N ILE A 230 8.77 1.46 17.90
CA ILE A 230 9.54 0.99 19.06
C ILE A 230 9.15 1.77 20.32
N PHE A 231 9.07 3.10 20.24
CA PHE A 231 8.69 3.95 21.35
C PHE A 231 7.28 3.65 21.84
N SER A 232 6.32 3.54 20.91
CA SER A 232 4.93 3.15 21.21
C SER A 232 4.85 1.82 21.95
N ALA A 233 5.58 0.80 21.48
CA ALA A 233 5.61 -0.51 22.12
C ALA A 233 6.26 -0.44 23.51
N ALA A 234 7.41 0.22 23.65
CA ALA A 234 8.11 0.37 24.92
C ALA A 234 7.27 1.11 25.96
N TRP A 235 6.61 2.21 25.57
CA TRP A 235 5.73 2.99 26.43
C TRP A 235 4.56 2.16 26.97
N LYS A 236 3.92 1.34 26.12
CA LYS A 236 2.84 0.43 26.52
C LYS A 236 3.32 -0.65 27.49
N VAL A 237 4.51 -1.22 27.26
CA VAL A 237 5.11 -2.20 28.19
C VAL A 237 5.37 -1.58 29.55
N ILE A 238 5.88 -0.34 29.59
CA ILE A 238 6.10 0.39 30.85
C ILE A 238 4.76 0.62 31.56
N LEU A 239 3.73 1.11 30.86
CA LEU A 239 2.41 1.35 31.45
C LEU A 239 1.79 0.07 32.02
N ILE A 240 1.86 -1.04 31.30
CA ILE A 240 1.35 -2.34 31.77
C ILE A 240 2.12 -2.78 33.02
N SER A 241 3.45 -2.67 33.02
CA SER A 241 4.29 -3.00 34.17
C SER A 241 3.94 -2.17 35.42
N GLN A 242 3.74 -0.86 35.24
CA GLN A 242 3.30 0.02 36.33
C GLN A 242 1.90 -0.34 36.80
N MET A 243 0.95 -0.60 35.89
CA MET A 243 -0.39 -1.06 36.29
C MET A 243 -0.31 -2.33 37.11
N ILE A 244 0.41 -3.37 36.68
CA ILE A 244 0.56 -4.62 37.44
C ILE A 244 1.15 -4.35 38.83
N ARG A 245 2.16 -3.49 38.93
CA ARG A 245 2.81 -3.15 40.22
C ARG A 245 1.86 -2.41 41.17
N TYR A 246 1.01 -1.53 40.66
CA TYR A 246 0.11 -0.71 41.48
C TYR A 246 -1.29 -1.29 41.64
N THR A 247 -1.70 -2.28 40.85
CA THR A 247 -3.02 -2.91 40.94
C THR A 247 -3.30 -3.49 42.33
N PRO A 248 -2.38 -4.22 43.00
CA PRO A 248 -2.64 -4.74 44.35
C PRO A 248 -2.84 -3.62 45.38
N ARG A 249 -2.11 -2.51 45.23
CA ARG A 249 -2.23 -1.34 46.11
C ARG A 249 -3.54 -0.59 45.88
N PHE A 250 -3.94 -0.45 44.63
CA PHE A 250 -5.21 0.17 44.25
C PHE A 250 -6.41 -0.67 44.70
N VAL A 251 -6.36 -1.99 44.50
CA VAL A 251 -7.40 -2.92 44.99
C VAL A 251 -7.46 -2.94 46.51
N GLY A 252 -6.30 -2.90 47.19
CA GLY A 252 -6.23 -2.77 48.64
C GLY A 252 -6.87 -1.47 49.15
N TRP A 253 -6.56 -0.34 48.50
CA TRP A 253 -7.14 0.97 48.82
C TRP A 253 -8.65 1.02 48.56
N LEU A 254 -9.13 0.44 47.46
CA LEU A 254 -10.56 0.35 47.14
C LEU A 254 -11.33 -0.49 48.17
N ARG A 255 -10.75 -1.60 48.62
CA ARG A 255 -11.35 -2.44 49.68
C ARG A 255 -11.36 -1.77 51.05
N SER A 256 -10.44 -0.84 51.32
CA SER A 256 -10.43 -0.09 52.60
C SER A 256 -11.30 1.17 52.56
N SER A 257 -11.80 1.56 51.39
CA SER A 257 -12.56 2.81 51.18
C SER A 257 -14.05 2.56 50.87
N LEU A 258 -14.47 1.31 50.75
CA LEU A 258 -15.86 0.83 50.64
C LEU A 258 -16.26 0.13 51.93
#